data_AF-A0A8J2Q642-F1
#
_entry.id   AF-A0A8J2Q642-F1
#
_cell.length_a   1.000
_cell.length_b   1.000
_cell.length_c   1.000
_cell.angle_alpha   90.00
_cell.angle_beta   90.00
_cell.angle_gamma   90.00
#
_symmetry.space_group_name_H-M   'P 1'
#
loop_
_entity.id
_entity.type
_entity.pdbx_description
1 polymer ?
#
loop_
_entity_poly.entity_id
_entity_poly.type
_entity_poly.pdbx_seq_one_letter_code
_entity_poly.pdbx_strand_id
1 'polypeptide(L)'
;MKLRLRGRHRGNYQTDVYPTGQPETRMIIGDSDSEDETSWKKDCQVGTQAVANILIIVLLALSLIFVKLMDSALPEPSSAVGVFNTTRKFSEERARKNLEALTAVGPRISGSKTTDVITVQNIVNLLMSVRDSTDGNYVLDIDEQRPSGSFEMEDDDGQHTSVYM
;
A
#
# COMPACT_ATOMS: atom_id res chain seq x y z
N MET A 1 -31.09 6.07 -31.41
CA MET A 1 -30.77 7.36 -30.76
C MET A 1 -29.53 7.95 -31.40
N LYS A 2 -29.58 9.19 -31.89
CA LYS A 2 -28.53 9.86 -32.68
C LYS A 2 -28.29 11.22 -32.02
N LEU A 3 -27.13 11.43 -31.42
CA LEU A 3 -26.76 12.73 -30.83
C LEU A 3 -25.51 13.27 -31.54
N ARG A 4 -25.72 14.44 -32.14
CA ARG A 4 -24.84 15.18 -33.05
C ARG A 4 -24.53 16.50 -32.33
N LEU A 5 -23.28 16.79 -32.03
CA LEU A 5 -22.88 18.10 -31.50
C LEU A 5 -22.12 18.87 -32.58
N ARG A 6 -22.84 19.81 -33.21
CA ARG A 6 -22.32 21.07 -33.79
C ARG A 6 -21.81 21.90 -32.60
N GLY A 7 -20.74 22.69 -32.62
CA GLY A 7 -20.12 23.49 -33.67
C GLY A 7 -19.83 24.85 -33.03
N ARG A 8 -18.66 25.47 -33.28
CA ARG A 8 -18.45 26.88 -32.94
C ARG A 8 -17.82 27.61 -34.11
N HIS A 9 -18.44 28.73 -34.42
CA HIS A 9 -18.30 29.58 -35.60
C HIS A 9 -17.32 30.74 -35.30
N ARG A 10 -16.60 31.18 -36.35
CA ARG A 10 -16.32 32.58 -36.82
C ARG A 10 -15.97 33.64 -35.78
N GLY A 11 -14.97 34.52 -35.94
CA GLY A 11 -14.24 35.00 -37.12
C GLY A 11 -14.08 36.53 -37.01
N ASN A 12 -12.93 37.03 -37.48
CA ASN A 12 -12.57 38.40 -37.91
C ASN A 12 -12.79 39.61 -36.97
N TYR A 13 -11.79 40.50 -36.90
CA TYR A 13 -11.90 41.86 -37.46
C TYR A 13 -10.52 42.38 -37.89
N GLN A 14 -10.54 43.06 -39.03
CA GLN A 14 -9.45 43.72 -39.74
C GLN A 14 -9.76 45.21 -39.77
N THR A 15 -8.77 46.07 -39.51
CA THR A 15 -8.71 47.51 -39.86
C THR A 15 -7.28 47.99 -39.61
N ASP A 16 -6.59 48.87 -40.32
CA ASP A 16 -6.67 49.48 -41.66
C ASP A 16 -5.29 50.17 -41.89
N VAL A 17 -4.98 50.53 -43.14
CA VAL A 17 -3.67 51.03 -43.60
C VAL A 17 -3.75 52.51 -44.02
N TYR A 18 -2.62 53.24 -43.87
CA TYR A 18 -2.09 54.44 -44.61
C TYR A 18 -2.18 55.86 -43.94
N PRO A 19 -1.37 56.88 -44.35
CA PRO A 19 0.11 56.92 -44.50
C PRO A 19 0.82 58.31 -44.20
N THR A 20 2.17 58.30 -44.25
CA THR A 20 3.14 59.36 -44.69
C THR A 20 3.53 60.59 -43.83
N GLY A 21 4.84 60.72 -43.57
CA GLY A 21 5.55 61.98 -43.26
C GLY A 21 6.92 61.80 -42.56
N GLN A 22 7.99 61.63 -43.36
CA GLN A 22 9.44 61.53 -43.00
C GLN A 22 10.04 62.86 -42.43
N PRO A 23 11.34 62.98 -41.97
CA PRO A 23 12.50 62.10 -42.19
C PRO A 23 13.42 61.83 -40.98
N GLU A 24 14.44 61.01 -41.27
CA GLU A 24 15.51 60.48 -40.43
C GLU A 24 16.30 61.53 -39.63
N THR A 25 16.69 61.16 -38.40
CA THR A 25 18.01 61.55 -37.87
C THR A 25 18.55 60.45 -36.97
N ARG A 26 19.63 59.84 -37.46
CA ARG A 26 20.52 58.91 -36.79
C ARG A 26 21.19 59.61 -35.60
N MET A 27 20.96 59.14 -34.37
CA MET A 27 21.94 59.27 -33.29
C MET A 27 21.92 58.03 -32.39
N ILE A 28 23.08 57.38 -32.38
CA ILE A 28 23.50 56.36 -31.43
C ILE A 28 23.52 57.03 -30.05
N ILE A 29 22.70 56.56 -29.12
CA ILE A 29 22.86 56.83 -27.69
C ILE A 29 23.08 55.46 -27.05
N GLY A 30 24.27 55.34 -26.46
CA GLY A 30 24.83 54.08 -26.00
C GLY A 30 23.96 53.36 -24.98
N ASP A 31 24.11 52.03 -25.03
CA ASP A 31 23.86 51.12 -23.93
C ASP A 31 24.35 51.73 -22.62
N SER A 32 23.43 51.99 -21.70
CA SER A 32 23.74 52.14 -20.29
C SER A 32 22.50 51.78 -19.48
N ASP A 33 22.63 50.62 -18.83
CA ASP A 33 22.20 50.37 -17.46
C ASP A 33 20.68 50.17 -17.23
N SER A 34 20.18 48.98 -17.59
CA SER A 34 18.96 48.44 -16.97
C SER A 34 18.93 46.91 -16.85
N GLU A 35 20.08 46.24 -16.62
CA GLU A 35 20.12 44.78 -16.40
C GLU A 35 20.42 44.35 -14.96
N ASP A 36 20.81 45.28 -14.08
CA ASP A 36 21.28 44.90 -12.74
C ASP A 36 20.15 44.67 -11.72
N GLU A 37 18.90 45.07 -12.01
CA GLU A 37 17.75 44.97 -11.10
C GLU A 37 17.23 43.52 -10.86
N THR A 38 17.66 42.53 -11.66
CA THR A 38 17.17 41.14 -11.53
C THR A 38 18.21 40.13 -11.04
N SER A 39 19.47 40.54 -10.89
CA SER A 39 20.59 39.66 -10.49
C SER A 39 20.60 39.35 -8.98
N TRP A 40 20.69 40.37 -8.13
CA TRP A 40 20.47 40.35 -6.68
C TRP A 40 19.19 39.64 -6.18
N LYS A 41 18.09 39.63 -6.96
CA LYS A 41 16.90 38.84 -6.60
C LYS A 41 17.10 37.33 -6.79
N LYS A 42 17.84 36.91 -7.83
CA LYS A 42 18.13 35.50 -8.13
C LYS A 42 19.08 34.91 -7.08
N ASP A 43 20.08 35.67 -6.66
CA ASP A 43 21.06 35.21 -5.65
C ASP A 43 20.41 35.03 -4.26
N CYS A 44 19.48 35.91 -3.89
CA CYS A 44 18.71 35.79 -2.66
C CYS A 44 17.66 34.66 -2.71
N GLN A 45 17.05 34.43 -3.89
CA GLN A 45 16.13 33.33 -4.12
C GLN A 45 16.84 31.98 -4.08
N VAL A 46 18.05 31.84 -4.65
CA VAL A 46 18.85 30.61 -4.57
C VAL A 46 19.29 30.31 -3.13
N GLY A 47 19.68 31.34 -2.35
CA GLY A 47 19.97 31.19 -0.92
C GLY A 47 18.75 30.75 -0.12
N THR A 48 17.58 31.31 -0.41
CA THR A 48 16.30 30.95 0.25
C THR A 48 15.83 29.53 -0.13
N GLN A 49 16.03 29.13 -1.38
CA GLN A 49 15.74 27.76 -1.84
C GLN A 49 16.73 26.75 -1.26
N ALA A 50 18.00 27.12 -1.11
CA ALA A 50 19.00 26.28 -0.47
C ALA A 50 18.67 26.02 1.00
N VAL A 51 18.29 27.06 1.78
CA VAL A 51 17.87 26.86 3.18
C VAL A 51 16.57 26.07 3.29
N ALA A 52 15.62 26.27 2.37
CA ALA A 52 14.40 25.46 2.31
C ALA A 52 14.70 23.98 2.03
N ASN A 53 15.60 23.70 1.08
CA ASN A 53 16.03 22.33 0.78
C ASN A 53 16.78 21.70 1.96
N ILE A 54 17.66 22.45 2.63
CA ILE A 54 18.35 21.98 3.83
C ILE A 54 17.33 21.65 4.94
N LEU A 55 16.32 22.50 5.14
CA LEU A 55 15.27 22.26 6.14
C LEU A 55 14.46 21.00 5.81
N ILE A 56 14.12 20.77 4.54
CA ILE A 56 13.44 19.55 4.08
C ILE A 56 14.32 18.32 4.34
N ILE A 57 15.62 18.38 4.02
CA ILE A 57 16.56 17.28 4.26
C ILE A 57 16.69 17.00 5.76
N VAL A 58 16.77 18.03 6.60
CA VAL A 58 16.83 17.90 8.06
C VAL A 58 15.55 17.25 8.60
N LEU A 59 14.37 17.65 8.09
CA LEU A 59 13.09 17.08 8.49
C LEU A 59 12.99 15.60 8.07
N LEU A 60 13.46 15.24 6.88
CA LEU A 60 13.56 13.85 6.41
C LEU A 60 14.56 13.04 7.26
N ALA A 61 15.71 13.61 7.61
CA ALA A 61 16.67 12.94 8.48
C ALA A 61 16.09 12.70 9.87
N LEU A 62 15.41 13.69 10.45
CA LEU A 62 14.73 13.57 11.74
C LEU A 62 13.62 12.51 11.70
N SER A 63 12.82 12.45 10.65
CA SER A 63 11.78 11.42 10.51
C SER A 63 12.38 10.02 10.39
N LEU A 64 13.47 9.85 9.64
CA LEU A 64 14.19 8.57 9.53
C LEU A 64 14.83 8.16 10.87
N ILE A 65 15.42 9.09 11.60
CA ILE A 65 15.97 8.84 12.94
C ILE A 65 14.85 8.43 13.90
N PHE A 66 13.71 9.13 13.87
CA PHE A 66 12.55 8.78 14.69
C PHE A 66 12.04 7.37 14.40
N VAL A 67 11.89 7.02 13.11
CA VAL A 67 11.51 5.65 12.70
C VAL A 67 12.54 4.65 13.20
N LYS A 68 13.84 4.91 13.09
CA LYS A 68 14.89 4.00 13.59
C LYS A 68 14.90 3.84 15.10
N LEU A 69 14.58 4.89 15.85
CA LEU A 69 14.42 4.81 17.30
C LEU A 69 13.21 3.95 17.68
N MET A 70 12.10 4.08 16.96
CA MET A 70 10.92 3.22 17.17
C MET A 70 11.18 1.78 16.75
N ASP A 71 11.87 1.56 15.64
CA ASP A 71 12.30 0.25 15.14
C ASP A 71 13.20 -0.46 16.17
N SER A 72 14.07 0.29 16.84
CA SER A 72 14.95 -0.25 17.90
C SER A 72 14.23 -0.49 19.24
N ALA A 73 13.05 0.12 19.44
CA ALA A 73 12.21 -0.13 20.61
C ALA A 73 11.35 -1.39 20.45
N LEU A 74 11.28 -1.95 19.23
CA LEU A 74 10.63 -3.23 18.98
C LEU A 74 11.56 -4.37 19.42
N PRO A 75 11.04 -5.38 20.14
CA PRO A 75 11.81 -6.58 20.44
C PRO A 75 12.27 -7.24 19.14
N GLU A 76 13.49 -7.79 19.12
CA GLU A 76 13.98 -8.52 17.95
C GLU A 76 12.99 -9.63 17.57
N PRO A 77 12.62 -9.74 16.27
CA PRO A 77 11.74 -10.80 15.83
C PRO A 77 12.41 -12.12 16.14
N SER A 78 11.70 -13.00 16.86
CA SER A 78 12.18 -14.31 17.26
C SER A 78 12.41 -15.17 16.00
N SER A 79 13.58 -15.00 15.41
CA SER A 79 14.00 -15.67 14.18
C SER A 79 14.28 -17.13 14.53
N ALA A 80 13.76 -18.08 13.76
CA ALA A 80 13.81 -19.51 14.11
C ALA A 80 15.23 -20.11 14.10
N VAL A 81 16.24 -19.35 13.68
CA VAL A 81 17.62 -19.80 13.44
C VAL A 81 18.42 -20.08 14.71
N GLY A 82 18.03 -19.56 15.88
CA GLY A 82 18.82 -19.68 17.11
C GLY A 82 18.15 -20.40 18.28
N VAL A 83 16.90 -20.82 18.13
CA VAL A 83 16.02 -21.10 19.27
C VAL A 83 15.26 -22.40 19.06
N PHE A 84 16.00 -23.50 18.86
CA PHE A 84 15.46 -24.85 18.97
C PHE A 84 15.05 -25.22 20.41
N ASN A 85 15.33 -24.34 21.40
CA ASN A 85 15.19 -24.68 22.83
C ASN A 85 14.51 -23.61 23.72
N THR A 86 13.83 -22.59 23.15
CA THR A 86 12.85 -21.82 23.96
C THR A 86 11.44 -22.07 23.45
N THR A 87 11.00 -23.30 23.73
CA THR A 87 9.76 -23.97 23.33
C THR A 87 8.46 -23.29 23.80
N ARG A 88 8.51 -22.09 24.38
CA ARG A 88 7.35 -21.45 25.04
C ARG A 88 6.94 -20.08 24.49
N LYS A 89 7.56 -19.59 23.41
CA LYS A 89 7.19 -18.30 22.81
C LYS A 89 6.71 -18.47 21.37
N PHE A 90 5.73 -17.65 20.99
CA PHE A 90 5.26 -17.53 19.61
C PHE A 90 6.43 -17.17 18.68
N SER A 91 6.45 -17.76 17.48
CA SER A 91 7.41 -17.44 16.44
C SER A 91 6.65 -17.24 15.13
N GLU A 92 6.81 -16.04 14.56
CA GLU A 92 6.16 -15.64 13.31
C GLU A 92 6.55 -16.56 12.15
N GLU A 93 7.82 -16.93 12.05
CA GLU A 93 8.31 -17.86 11.02
C GLU A 93 7.61 -19.23 11.08
N ARG A 94 7.44 -19.80 12.27
CA ARG A 94 6.71 -21.08 12.46
C ARG A 94 5.23 -20.93 12.12
N ALA A 95 4.62 -19.84 12.57
CA ALA A 95 3.22 -19.55 12.27
C ALA A 95 3.00 -19.38 10.76
N ARG A 96 3.91 -18.68 10.08
CA ARG A 96 3.88 -18.50 8.63
C ARG A 96 4.03 -19.82 7.88
N LYS A 97 4.98 -20.68 8.29
CA LYS A 97 5.14 -22.02 7.70
C LYS A 97 3.88 -22.88 7.88
N ASN A 98 3.27 -22.84 9.06
CA ASN A 98 2.02 -23.56 9.32
C ASN A 98 0.87 -23.01 8.46
N LEU A 99 0.79 -21.69 8.30
CA LEU A 99 -0.19 -21.04 7.45
C LEU A 99 0.03 -21.40 5.97
N GLU A 100 1.27 -21.40 5.48
CA GLU A 100 1.62 -21.87 4.14
C GLU A 100 1.18 -23.32 3.92
N ALA A 101 1.42 -24.21 4.87
CA ALA A 101 0.97 -25.60 4.80
C ALA A 101 -0.57 -25.74 4.74
N LEU A 102 -1.30 -24.97 5.56
CA LEU A 102 -2.77 -24.96 5.54
C LEU A 102 -3.34 -24.37 4.25
N THR A 103 -2.68 -23.34 3.73
CA THR A 103 -3.14 -22.60 2.55
C THR A 103 -2.83 -23.34 1.25
N ALA A 104 -1.84 -24.23 1.25
CA ALA A 104 -1.42 -25.03 0.09
C ALA A 104 -2.34 -26.22 -0.24
N VAL A 105 -3.29 -26.58 0.64
CA VAL A 105 -4.15 -27.78 0.48
C VAL A 105 -5.07 -27.70 -0.74
N GLY A 106 -5.44 -26.49 -1.19
CA GLY A 106 -6.25 -26.27 -2.40
C GLY A 106 -7.46 -25.36 -2.19
N PRO A 107 -8.49 -25.44 -3.05
CA PRO A 107 -9.72 -24.65 -2.94
C PRO A 107 -10.40 -24.83 -1.59
N ARG A 108 -10.78 -23.72 -0.94
CA ARG A 108 -11.37 -23.66 0.42
C ARG A 108 -12.87 -23.42 0.39
N ILE A 109 -13.54 -24.10 -0.52
CA ILE A 109 -14.99 -24.05 -0.65
C ILE A 109 -15.56 -25.16 0.23
N SER A 110 -16.65 -24.87 0.95
CA SER A 110 -17.39 -25.86 1.73
C SER A 110 -17.93 -26.97 0.82
N GLY A 111 -17.91 -28.22 1.26
CA GLY A 111 -18.28 -29.40 0.47
C GLY A 111 -17.14 -29.96 -0.39
N SER A 112 -15.97 -29.30 -0.42
CA SER A 112 -14.79 -29.82 -1.11
C SER A 112 -14.01 -30.79 -0.22
N LYS A 113 -13.60 -31.93 -0.80
CA LYS A 113 -12.74 -32.92 -0.11
C LYS A 113 -11.45 -32.32 0.46
N THR A 114 -10.87 -31.32 -0.20
CA THR A 114 -9.65 -30.63 0.26
C THR A 114 -9.87 -29.90 1.57
N THR A 115 -10.99 -29.18 1.69
CA THR A 115 -11.36 -28.45 2.91
C THR A 115 -11.83 -29.41 4.00
N ASP A 116 -12.82 -30.23 3.70
CA ASP A 116 -13.61 -30.89 4.75
C ASP A 116 -12.96 -32.19 5.25
N VAL A 117 -12.12 -32.81 4.42
CA VAL A 117 -11.43 -34.06 4.79
C VAL A 117 -9.95 -33.80 5.04
N ILE A 118 -9.23 -33.27 4.06
CA ILE A 118 -7.77 -33.17 4.11
C ILE A 118 -7.34 -32.10 5.13
N THR A 119 -7.97 -30.92 5.11
CA THR A 119 -7.60 -29.84 6.03
C THR A 119 -7.96 -30.17 7.47
N VAL A 120 -9.15 -30.75 7.71
CA VAL A 120 -9.56 -31.22 9.04
C VAL A 120 -8.58 -32.26 9.58
N GLN A 121 -8.21 -33.27 8.78
CA GLN A 121 -7.24 -34.29 9.20
C GLN A 121 -5.88 -33.67 9.57
N ASN A 122 -5.41 -32.69 8.80
CA ASN A 122 -4.15 -32.01 9.09
C ASN A 122 -4.20 -31.25 10.43
N ILE A 123 -5.33 -30.59 10.74
CA ILE A 123 -5.53 -29.89 12.01
C ILE A 123 -5.58 -30.88 13.18
N VAL A 124 -6.33 -31.98 13.04
CA VAL A 124 -6.41 -33.02 14.07
C VAL A 124 -5.03 -33.62 14.35
N ASN A 125 -4.25 -33.92 13.32
CA ASN A 125 -2.88 -34.42 13.46
C ASN A 125 -1.97 -33.40 14.16
N LEU A 126 -2.12 -32.11 13.86
CA LEU A 126 -1.39 -31.04 14.55
C LEU A 126 -1.75 -31.01 16.04
N LEU A 127 -3.03 -31.08 16.38
CA LEU A 127 -3.49 -31.09 17.78
C LEU A 127 -3.00 -32.33 18.53
N MET A 128 -2.98 -33.49 17.90
CA MET A 128 -2.37 -34.71 18.48
C MET A 128 -0.87 -34.51 18.75
N SER A 129 -0.13 -33.91 17.81
CA SER A 129 1.30 -33.61 18.04
C SER A 129 1.52 -32.62 19.19
N VAL A 130 0.59 -31.68 19.39
CA VAL A 130 0.62 -30.74 20.52
C VAL A 130 0.30 -31.48 21.82
N ARG A 131 -0.69 -32.38 21.81
CA ARG A 131 -1.01 -33.23 22.97
C ARG A 131 0.21 -34.04 23.41
N ASP A 132 0.90 -34.68 22.48
CA ASP A 132 2.06 -35.53 22.76
C ASP A 132 3.28 -34.73 23.23
N SER A 133 3.39 -33.46 22.84
CA SER A 133 4.48 -32.57 23.24
C SER A 133 4.18 -31.75 24.50
N THR A 134 2.97 -31.82 25.03
CA THR A 134 2.57 -31.08 26.23
C THR A 134 3.09 -31.79 27.49
N ASP A 135 3.76 -31.03 28.37
CA ASP A 135 4.18 -31.53 29.68
C ASP A 135 2.96 -32.03 30.47
N GLY A 136 3.09 -33.09 31.27
CA GLY A 136 2.00 -33.79 31.98
C GLY A 136 1.21 -32.96 33.03
N ASN A 137 1.37 -31.65 33.05
CA ASN A 137 0.60 -30.72 33.87
C ASN A 137 -0.78 -30.37 33.26
N TYR A 138 -1.00 -30.65 31.97
CA TYR A 138 -2.24 -30.34 31.27
C TYR A 138 -2.77 -31.57 30.54
N VAL A 139 -4.08 -31.80 30.63
CA VAL A 139 -4.78 -32.85 29.88
C VAL A 139 -5.51 -32.19 28.73
N LEU A 140 -5.07 -32.47 27.50
CA LEU A 140 -5.76 -32.03 26.29
C LEU A 140 -6.70 -33.16 25.82
N ASP A 141 -7.99 -32.85 25.75
CA ASP A 141 -9.00 -33.71 25.16
C ASP A 141 -9.38 -33.16 23.78
N ILE A 142 -9.50 -34.04 22.79
CA ILE A 142 -9.75 -33.67 21.39
C ILE A 142 -11.00 -34.43 20.95
N ASP A 143 -12.08 -33.69 20.74
CA ASP A 143 -13.35 -34.20 20.24
C ASP A 143 -13.57 -33.73 18.78
N GLU A 144 -13.88 -34.67 17.89
CA GLU A 144 -14.17 -34.37 16.49
C GLU A 144 -15.68 -34.36 16.28
N GLN A 145 -16.24 -33.16 16.10
CA GLN A 145 -17.65 -32.99 15.84
C GLN A 145 -17.93 -32.95 14.34
N ARG A 146 -18.85 -33.80 13.90
CA ARG A 146 -19.36 -33.85 12.53
C ARG A 146 -20.83 -33.45 12.53
N PRO A 147 -21.14 -32.14 12.66
CA PRO A 147 -22.52 -31.68 12.59
C PRO A 147 -23.07 -31.99 11.19
N SER A 148 -24.04 -32.89 11.12
CA SER A 148 -24.82 -33.12 9.91
C SER A 148 -26.09 -32.28 9.98
N GLY A 149 -26.31 -31.42 9.00
CA GLY A 149 -27.49 -30.55 8.96
C GLY A 149 -27.66 -29.89 7.61
N SER A 150 -28.90 -29.49 7.33
CA SER A 150 -29.23 -28.57 6.24
C SER A 150 -29.74 -27.30 6.89
N PHE A 151 -29.14 -26.17 6.55
CA PHE A 151 -29.68 -24.86 6.90
C PHE A 151 -30.09 -24.17 5.61
N GLU A 152 -31.24 -23.52 5.66
CA GLU A 152 -31.76 -22.73 4.57
C GLU A 152 -31.11 -21.35 4.64
N MET A 153 -30.38 -20.97 3.59
CA MET A 153 -29.91 -19.59 3.41
C MET A 153 -30.91 -18.87 2.49
N GLU A 154 -31.49 -17.78 2.98
CA GLU A 154 -32.16 -16.80 2.14
C GLU A 154 -31.10 -15.84 1.61
N ASP A 155 -30.85 -15.90 0.30
CA ASP A 155 -30.07 -14.88 -0.39
C ASP A 155 -30.92 -13.60 -0.54
N ASP A 156 -30.28 -12.44 -0.70
CA ASP A 156 -30.96 -11.14 -0.91
C ASP A 156 -31.92 -11.15 -2.13
N ASP A 157 -31.75 -12.12 -3.04
CA ASP A 157 -32.60 -12.34 -4.22
C ASP A 157 -33.82 -13.26 -3.94
N GLY A 158 -34.04 -13.67 -2.69
CA GLY A 158 -35.16 -14.53 -2.28
C GLY A 158 -35.05 -15.98 -2.79
N GLN A 159 -33.84 -16.43 -3.14
CA GLN A 159 -33.59 -17.83 -3.49
C GLN A 159 -33.13 -18.59 -2.26
N HIS A 160 -33.74 -19.76 -2.05
CA HIS A 160 -33.37 -20.67 -0.97
C HIS A 160 -32.31 -21.65 -1.48
N THR A 161 -31.08 -21.53 -0.97
CA THR A 161 -30.03 -22.52 -1.22
C THR A 161 -29.94 -23.45 -0.02
N SER A 162 -30.01 -24.76 -0.28
CA SER A 162 -29.71 -25.77 0.74
C SER A 162 -28.26 -26.20 0.58
N VAL A 163 -27.47 -26.01 1.63
CA VAL A 163 -26.08 -26.48 1.69
C VAL A 163 -26.05 -27.73 2.56
N TYR A 164 -25.60 -28.83 1.98
CA TYR A 164 -25.34 -30.07 2.72
C TYR A 164 -23.90 -30.04 3.24
N MET A 165 -23.73 -30.26 4.54
CA MET A 165 -22.45 -30.56 5.19
C MET A 165 -22.39 -32.03 5.61
#